data_AF-A0A1D6GPG5-F1
#
_entry.id   AF-A0A1D6GPG5-F1
#
_cell.length_a   1.000
_cell.length_b   1.000
_cell.length_c   1.000
_cell.angle_alpha   90.00
_cell.angle_beta   90.00
_cell.angle_gamma   90.00
#
_symmetry.space_group_name_H-M   'P 1'
#
loop_
_entity.id
_entity.type
_entity.pdbx_description
1 polymer ?
#
loop_
_entity_poly.entity_id
_entity_poly.type
_entity_poly.pdbx_seq_one_letter_code
_entity_poly.pdbx_strand_id
1 'polypeptide(L)'
;MPEWESSEGSGEFLQLAWSMRNGSDIANFSELRLTAHSGTHVDVLGHVFEHYYDACFNVDTLELAVLNGPALLVDVPRDKNITGVDYLSVGAFDECIPAHLVFLEKREVILVEALNLEHVSPRIYILHCCH
;
A
#
# COMPACT_ATOMS: atom_id res chain seq x y z
N MET A 1 11.36 5.25 -6.68
CA MET A 1 10.74 4.11 -5.97
C MET A 1 10.04 3.25 -6.99
N PRO A 2 9.95 1.91 -6.83
CA PRO A 2 9.15 1.09 -7.75
C PRO A 2 7.71 1.61 -7.82
N GLU A 3 7.15 1.64 -9.03
CA GLU A 3 5.79 2.13 -9.29
C GLU A 3 5.13 1.22 -10.33
N TRP A 4 3.81 1.01 -10.18
CA TRP A 4 3.03 0.21 -11.10
C TRP A 4 3.12 0.76 -12.53
N GLU A 5 3.27 -0.13 -13.52
CA GLU A 5 3.39 0.23 -14.96
C GLU A 5 4.56 1.17 -15.33
N SER A 6 5.52 1.40 -14.43
CA SER A 6 6.68 2.26 -14.70
C SER A 6 7.99 1.48 -14.59
N SER A 7 8.76 1.42 -15.68
CA SER A 7 10.13 0.87 -15.67
C SER A 7 11.14 1.78 -14.97
N GLU A 8 10.87 3.09 -14.92
CA GLU A 8 11.71 4.11 -14.27
C GLU A 8 11.31 4.34 -12.80
N GLY A 9 10.17 3.79 -12.38
CA GLY A 9 9.55 4.09 -11.10
C GLY A 9 9.03 5.53 -11.01
N SER A 10 8.83 6.02 -9.78
CA SER A 10 8.20 7.32 -9.50
C SER A 10 9.01 8.57 -9.86
N GLY A 11 10.20 8.43 -10.47
CA GLY A 11 11.07 9.58 -10.80
C GLY A 11 11.45 10.46 -9.60
N GLU A 12 11.55 11.79 -9.82
CA GLU A 12 11.68 12.77 -8.74
C GLU A 12 10.33 12.99 -8.04
N PHE A 13 10.18 12.39 -6.86
CA PHE A 13 8.95 12.47 -6.07
C PHE A 13 9.03 13.44 -4.88
N LEU A 14 10.23 13.93 -4.56
CA LEU A 14 10.48 14.86 -3.46
C LEU A 14 11.27 16.06 -3.97
N GLN A 15 10.70 17.25 -3.83
CA GLN A 15 11.35 18.50 -4.23
C GLN A 15 11.38 19.51 -3.09
N LEU A 16 12.43 20.32 -3.03
CA LEU A 16 12.53 21.43 -2.09
C LEU A 16 11.84 22.65 -2.69
N ALA A 17 10.57 22.86 -2.34
CA ALA A 17 9.75 23.95 -2.86
C ALA A 17 10.27 25.33 -2.43
N TRP A 18 10.68 25.45 -1.15
CA TRP A 18 11.26 26.68 -0.61
C TRP A 18 12.27 26.37 0.48
N SER A 19 13.39 27.08 0.54
CA SER A 19 14.49 26.72 1.46
C SER A 19 15.04 27.92 2.20
N MET A 20 15.66 27.66 3.34
CA MET A 20 16.34 28.71 4.11
C MET A 20 17.53 29.32 3.36
N ARG A 21 18.16 28.53 2.48
CA ARG A 21 19.20 29.04 1.59
C ARG A 21 18.64 29.93 0.48
N ASN A 22 17.36 29.76 0.14
CA ASN A 22 16.69 30.47 -0.94
C ASN A 22 15.54 31.38 -0.43
N GLY A 23 15.71 31.96 0.75
CA GLY A 23 14.87 33.05 1.24
C GLY A 23 13.77 32.70 2.24
N SER A 24 13.68 31.46 2.72
CA SER A 24 12.81 31.15 3.89
C SER A 24 13.51 31.51 5.19
N ASP A 25 12.91 32.39 5.98
CA ASP A 25 13.52 32.82 7.25
C ASP A 25 13.35 31.81 8.40
N ILE A 26 12.54 30.77 8.22
CA ILE A 26 12.08 29.91 9.33
C ILE A 26 12.30 28.39 9.13
N ALA A 27 12.27 27.89 7.89
CA ALA A 27 12.32 26.44 7.63
C ALA A 27 12.59 26.09 6.16
N ASN A 28 12.92 24.81 5.90
CA ASN A 28 12.88 24.23 4.57
C ASN A 28 11.50 23.60 4.33
N PHE A 29 10.85 23.97 3.24
CA PHE A 29 9.55 23.45 2.82
C PHE A 29 9.74 22.56 1.60
N SER A 30 9.44 21.27 1.76
CA SER A 30 9.48 20.29 0.68
C SER A 30 8.07 19.92 0.23
N GLU A 31 7.94 19.55 -1.03
CA GLU A 31 6.74 18.97 -1.62
C GLU A 31 7.03 17.50 -1.96
N LEU A 32 6.08 16.64 -1.60
CA LEU A 32 6.10 15.22 -1.89
C LEU A 32 4.94 14.89 -2.84
N ARG A 33 5.23 14.25 -3.97
CA ARG A 33 4.23 13.78 -4.93
C ARG A 33 4.42 12.29 -5.17
N LEU A 34 3.42 11.51 -4.77
CA LEU A 34 3.43 10.06 -4.83
C LEU A 34 2.07 9.54 -5.25
N THR A 35 2.05 8.41 -5.97
CA THR A 35 0.83 7.60 -6.11
C THR A 35 0.46 6.99 -4.75
N ALA A 36 -0.83 6.78 -4.49
CA ALA A 36 -1.29 6.15 -3.25
C ALA A 36 -0.78 4.71 -3.10
N HIS A 37 -0.50 4.04 -4.21
CA HIS A 37 0.05 2.67 -4.28
C HIS A 37 1.60 2.68 -4.26
N SER A 38 2.16 3.54 -3.40
CA SER A 38 3.61 3.75 -3.26
C SER A 38 4.15 3.08 -2.01
N GLY A 39 5.07 2.14 -2.17
CA GLY A 39 5.64 1.42 -1.02
C GLY A 39 4.56 0.65 -0.25
N THR A 40 4.78 0.40 1.05
CA THR A 40 3.79 -0.31 1.88
C THR A 40 2.51 0.52 2.02
N HIS A 41 1.37 -0.02 1.58
CA HIS A 41 0.09 0.69 1.55
C HIS A 41 -1.10 -0.25 1.78
N VAL A 42 -2.30 0.33 1.88
CA VAL A 42 -3.55 -0.40 2.08
C VAL A 42 -4.51 -0.11 0.93
N ASP A 43 -5.14 -1.14 0.39
CA ASP A 43 -6.17 -0.97 -0.62
C ASP A 43 -7.56 -0.83 -0.02
N VAL A 44 -8.31 0.12 -0.57
CA VAL A 44 -9.71 0.35 -0.24
C VAL A 44 -10.59 -0.26 -1.32
N LEU A 45 -11.85 -0.52 -1.00
CA LEU A 45 -12.80 -1.06 -1.98
C LEU A 45 -12.92 -0.18 -3.23
N GLY A 46 -12.90 1.15 -3.05
CA GLY A 46 -12.90 2.12 -4.15
C GLY A 46 -11.67 2.06 -5.07
N HIS A 47 -10.64 1.27 -4.74
CA HIS A 47 -9.47 1.05 -5.60
C HIS A 47 -9.84 0.32 -6.90
N VAL A 48 -10.69 -0.73 -6.82
CA VAL A 48 -11.06 -1.57 -7.98
C VAL A 48 -12.54 -1.52 -8.33
N PHE A 49 -13.37 -0.90 -7.50
CA PHE A 49 -14.82 -0.81 -7.68
C PHE A 49 -15.30 0.64 -7.73
N GLU A 50 -15.60 1.12 -8.94
CA GLU A 50 -16.04 2.50 -9.20
C GLU A 50 -17.21 2.96 -8.30
N HIS A 51 -18.22 2.12 -8.12
CA HIS A 51 -19.39 2.46 -7.32
C HIS A 51 -19.07 2.68 -5.83
N TYR A 52 -17.98 2.09 -5.31
CA TYR A 52 -17.49 2.40 -3.96
C TYR A 52 -16.68 3.68 -3.93
N TYR A 53 -15.94 3.99 -5.00
CA TYR A 53 -15.25 5.26 -5.15
C TYR A 53 -16.25 6.43 -5.15
N ASP A 54 -17.31 6.36 -5.96
CA ASP A 54 -18.39 7.35 -6.02
C ASP A 54 -19.12 7.52 -4.67
N ALA A 55 -19.27 6.43 -3.93
CA ALA A 55 -19.88 6.43 -2.60
C ALA A 55 -18.90 6.86 -1.49
N CYS A 56 -17.69 7.31 -1.84
CA CYS A 56 -16.64 7.75 -0.92
C CYS A 56 -16.22 6.69 0.11
N PHE A 57 -16.26 5.40 -0.26
CA PHE A 57 -15.59 4.34 0.51
C PHE A 57 -14.08 4.41 0.28
N ASN A 58 -13.45 5.37 0.95
CA ASN A 58 -12.03 5.67 0.90
C ASN A 58 -11.31 5.17 2.17
N VAL A 59 -10.03 5.52 2.32
CA VAL A 59 -9.20 5.06 3.45
C VAL A 59 -9.78 5.46 4.80
N ASP A 60 -10.44 6.63 4.90
CA ASP A 60 -11.04 7.14 6.13
C ASP A 60 -12.22 6.28 6.62
N THR A 61 -12.80 5.46 5.72
CA THR A 61 -13.92 4.56 6.05
C THR A 61 -13.46 3.19 6.58
N LEU A 62 -12.16 2.88 6.53
CA LEU A 62 -11.64 1.62 7.05
C LEU A 62 -11.65 1.58 8.58
N GLU A 63 -12.08 0.45 9.14
CA GLU A 63 -12.07 0.24 10.58
C GLU A 63 -10.64 0.06 11.09
N LEU A 64 -10.12 1.08 11.78
CA LEU A 64 -8.76 1.07 12.34
C LEU A 64 -8.50 -0.12 13.28
N ALA A 65 -9.54 -0.65 13.93
CA ALA A 65 -9.44 -1.83 14.78
C ALA A 65 -9.09 -3.11 14.01
N VAL A 66 -9.50 -3.23 12.74
CA VAL A 66 -9.12 -4.37 11.87
C VAL A 66 -7.65 -4.25 11.47
N LEU A 67 -7.18 -3.02 11.27
CA LEU A 67 -5.82 -2.66 10.89
C LEU A 67 -4.80 -2.68 12.04
N ASN A 68 -5.27 -2.83 13.30
CA ASN A 68 -4.42 -2.78 14.48
C ASN A 68 -4.76 -3.91 15.46
N GLY A 69 -3.96 -4.98 15.43
CA GLY A 69 -4.23 -6.15 16.28
C GLY A 69 -3.32 -7.34 15.98
N PRO A 70 -3.60 -8.50 16.60
CA PRO A 70 -2.85 -9.72 16.34
C PRO A 70 -2.90 -10.12 14.87
N ALA A 71 -1.72 -10.35 14.28
CA ALA A 71 -1.56 -10.84 12.92
C ALA A 71 -0.62 -12.05 12.90
N LEU A 72 -0.94 -13.06 12.09
CA LEU A 72 -0.08 -14.22 11.88
C LEU A 72 0.73 -14.02 10.60
N LEU A 73 2.05 -13.95 10.73
CA LEU A 73 2.96 -14.01 9.59
C LEU A 73 3.19 -15.47 9.19
N VAL A 74 2.80 -15.81 7.97
CA VAL A 74 2.99 -17.14 7.37
C VAL A 74 3.99 -17.01 6.22
N ASP A 75 5.05 -17.83 6.26
CA ASP A 75 5.97 -17.98 5.13
C ASP A 75 5.36 -18.94 4.11
N VAL A 76 5.23 -18.49 2.86
CA VAL A 76 4.64 -19.25 1.76
C VAL A 76 5.72 -19.57 0.73
N PRO A 77 5.77 -20.80 0.19
CA PRO A 77 6.75 -21.16 -0.82
C PRO A 77 6.66 -20.25 -2.04
N ARG A 78 7.78 -19.61 -2.41
CA ARG A 78 7.87 -18.64 -3.52
C ARG A 78 7.66 -19.26 -4.92
N ASP A 79 7.67 -20.58 -5.00
CA ASP A 79 7.55 -21.38 -6.22
C ASP A 79 6.15 -21.99 -6.42
N LYS A 80 5.15 -21.57 -5.62
CA LYS A 80 3.76 -22.00 -5.73
C LYS A 80 2.84 -20.84 -6.05
N ASN A 81 1.61 -21.14 -6.49
CA ASN A 81 0.57 -20.19 -6.93
C ASN A 81 0.04 -19.22 -5.85
N ILE A 82 0.78 -18.97 -4.77
CA ILE A 82 0.43 -17.99 -3.73
C ILE A 82 1.41 -16.84 -3.87
N THR A 83 0.98 -15.75 -4.52
CA THR A 83 1.68 -14.47 -4.48
C THR A 83 1.53 -13.89 -3.07
N GLY A 84 2.67 -13.67 -2.41
CA GLY A 84 2.71 -13.02 -1.10
C GLY A 84 2.32 -11.55 -1.21
N VAL A 85 1.87 -10.97 -0.10
CA VAL A 85 1.52 -9.54 0.02
C VAL A 85 2.77 -8.66 0.27
N ASP A 86 3.96 -9.27 0.21
CA ASP A 86 5.28 -8.62 0.23
C ASP A 86 5.74 -8.12 -1.15
N TYR A 87 4.89 -8.30 -2.17
CA TYR A 87 5.04 -7.70 -3.50
C TYR A 87 4.23 -6.42 -3.63
N LEU A 88 4.45 -5.68 -4.72
CA LEU A 88 3.72 -4.44 -5.01
C LEU A 88 2.21 -4.64 -5.18
N SER A 89 1.75 -5.88 -5.45
CA SER A 89 0.34 -6.23 -5.49
C SER A 89 0.08 -7.68 -5.06
N VAL A 90 -1.12 -7.96 -4.56
CA VAL A 90 -1.64 -9.29 -4.18
C VAL A 90 -1.74 -10.24 -5.39
N GLY A 91 -1.88 -9.70 -6.61
CA GLY A 91 -1.94 -10.45 -7.85
C GLY A 91 -0.73 -10.22 -8.75
N ALA A 92 -0.38 -11.21 -9.58
CA ALA A 92 0.57 -11.03 -10.66
C ALA A 92 0.04 -10.01 -11.68
N PHE A 93 0.92 -9.40 -12.48
CA PHE A 93 0.56 -8.31 -13.40
C PHE A 93 -0.68 -8.62 -14.27
N ASP A 94 -0.72 -9.78 -14.91
CA ASP A 94 -1.83 -10.19 -15.80
C ASP A 94 -3.10 -10.64 -15.05
N GLU A 95 -3.00 -10.92 -13.75
CA GLU A 95 -4.09 -11.45 -12.90
C GLU A 95 -4.43 -10.52 -11.72
N CYS A 96 -3.92 -9.29 -11.75
CA CYS A 96 -4.04 -8.31 -10.67
C CYS A 96 -5.51 -8.02 -10.33
N ILE A 97 -6.32 -7.70 -11.34
CA ILE A 97 -7.74 -7.39 -11.15
C ILE A 97 -8.53 -8.61 -10.64
N PRO A 98 -8.47 -9.80 -11.26
CA PRO A 98 -9.13 -11.00 -10.72
C PRO A 98 -8.80 -11.30 -9.25
N ALA A 99 -7.54 -11.16 -8.84
CA ALA A 99 -7.14 -11.39 -7.45
C ALA A 99 -7.80 -10.39 -6.48
N HIS A 100 -7.78 -9.10 -6.80
CA HIS A 100 -8.45 -8.07 -5.99
C HIS A 100 -9.95 -8.32 -5.87
N LEU A 101 -10.62 -8.68 -6.97
CA LEU A 101 -12.07 -8.95 -6.93
C LEU A 101 -12.38 -10.09 -5.97
N VAL A 102 -11.60 -11.18 -5.97
CA VAL A 102 -11.80 -12.32 -5.06
C VAL A 102 -11.69 -11.91 -3.59
N PHE A 103 -10.71 -11.07 -3.25
CA PHE A 103 -10.50 -10.65 -1.86
C PHE A 103 -11.45 -9.54 -1.40
N LEU A 104 -11.72 -8.55 -2.26
CA LEU A 104 -12.43 -7.34 -1.90
C LEU A 104 -13.96 -7.45 -2.09
N GLU A 105 -14.46 -8.34 -2.97
CA GLU A 105 -15.91 -8.47 -3.24
C GLU A 105 -16.72 -8.79 -1.97
N LYS A 106 -16.18 -9.67 -1.11
CA LYS A 106 -16.84 -10.05 0.15
C LYS A 106 -16.73 -9.00 1.25
N ARG A 107 -15.83 -8.02 1.11
CA ARG A 107 -15.55 -6.97 2.10
C ARG A 107 -15.11 -7.49 3.48
N GLU A 108 -14.56 -8.70 3.52
CA GLU A 108 -14.06 -9.34 4.75
C GLU A 108 -12.54 -9.25 4.87
N VAL A 109 -11.85 -8.86 3.78
CA VAL A 109 -10.40 -8.81 3.69
C VAL A 109 -9.97 -7.39 3.34
N ILE A 110 -8.95 -6.91 4.05
CA ILE A 110 -8.22 -5.70 3.71
C ILE A 110 -6.84 -6.14 3.20
N LEU A 111 -6.42 -5.59 2.07
CA LEU A 111 -5.11 -5.88 1.49
C LEU A 111 -4.09 -4.86 2.00
N VAL A 112 -2.94 -5.35 2.47
CA VAL A 112 -1.82 -4.53 2.91
C VAL A 112 -0.60 -4.92 2.07
N GLU A 113 -0.34 -4.17 1.02
CA GLU A 113 0.62 -4.50 -0.03
C GLU A 113 2.02 -3.96 0.22
N ALA A 114 3.01 -4.51 -0.49
CA ALA A 114 4.42 -4.12 -0.47
C ALA A 114 5.07 -4.08 0.93
N LEU A 115 4.71 -5.03 1.80
CA LEU A 115 5.37 -5.21 3.09
C LEU A 115 6.82 -5.71 2.89
N ASN A 116 7.80 -5.09 3.56
CA ASN A 116 9.15 -5.64 3.60
C ASN A 116 9.30 -6.61 4.79
N LEU A 117 9.42 -7.90 4.49
CA LEU A 117 9.48 -8.98 5.48
C LEU A 117 10.81 -9.76 5.48
N GLU A 118 11.84 -9.31 4.75
CA GLU A 118 13.11 -10.03 4.54
C GLU A 118 13.81 -10.44 5.85
N HIS A 119 13.60 -9.68 6.93
CA HIS A 119 14.23 -9.88 8.22
C HIS A 119 13.22 -10.15 9.35
N VAL A 120 12.03 -10.64 9.01
CA VAL A 120 10.93 -10.89 9.95
C VAL A 120 10.62 -12.39 9.97
N SER A 121 10.72 -13.04 11.15
CA SER A 121 10.46 -14.47 11.27
C SER A 121 8.97 -14.79 11.34
N PRO A 122 8.49 -15.89 10.73
CA PRO A 122 7.08 -16.28 10.83
C PRO A 122 6.64 -16.55 12.27
N ARG A 123 5.66 -15.79 12.76
CA ARG A 123 5.02 -15.93 14.08
C ARG A 123 3.81 -14.99 14.18
N ILE A 124 3.21 -14.95 15.37
CA ILE A 124 2.20 -13.94 15.71
C ILE A 124 2.90 -12.63 16.09
N TYR A 125 2.42 -11.52 15.51
CA TYR A 125 2.81 -10.15 15.79
C TYR A 125 1.59 -9.32 16.16
N ILE A 126 1.83 -8.11 16.66
CA ILE A 126 0.82 -7.06 16.64
C ILE A 126 1.08 -6.22 15.38
N LEU A 127 0.12 -6.19 14.47
CA LEU A 127 0.11 -5.31 13.32
C LEU A 127 -0.31 -3.91 13.76
N HIS A 128 0.38 -2.91 13.22
CA HIS A 128 0.02 -1.51 13.37
C HIS A 128 -0.03 -0.86 12.00
N CYS A 129 -1.24 -0.53 11.53
CA CYS A 129 -1.46 0.26 10.33
C CYS A 129 -2.19 1.55 10.74
N CYS A 130 -1.50 2.67 10.65
CA CYS A 130 -2.05 3.98 10.96
C CYS A 130 -2.70 4.61 9.72
N HIS A 131 -3.72 5.44 9.93
CA HIS A 131 -4.15 6.46 8.97
C HIS A 131 -3.07 7.50 8.71
#